data_AF-A0A4Q1AXR1-F1
#
_entry.id   AF-A0A4Q1AXR1-F1
#
_cell.length_a   1.000
_cell.length_b   1.000
_cell.length_c   1.000
_cell.angle_alpha   90.00
_cell.angle_beta   90.00
_cell.angle_gamma   90.00
#
_symmetry.space_group_name_H-M   'P 1'
#
loop_
_entity.id
_entity.type
_entity.pdbx_description
1 polymer ?
#
loop_
_entity_poly.entity_id
_entity_poly.type
_entity_poly.pdbx_seq_one_letter_code
_entity_poly.pdbx_strand_id
1 'polypeptide(L)'
;MPMKSDKKVIASIVRHKDIEKVIKYKENIKSVFILISDFINIKDIVQLFHDNDLEVYIHVEMIKGLKLDEFGFKYLKNVVKPDGIITTKSSHVNLAKKNNIYVIQRFF
;
A
#
# COMPACT_ATOMS: atom_id res chain seq x y z
N MET A 1 5.34 29.33 -11.62
CA MET A 1 5.80 28.02 -11.10
C MET A 1 5.54 26.99 -12.19
N PRO A 2 6.53 26.22 -12.67
CA PRO A 2 6.25 25.16 -13.63
C PRO A 2 5.32 24.13 -12.97
N MET A 3 4.21 23.81 -13.63
CA MET A 3 3.28 22.75 -13.24
C MET A 3 4.07 21.45 -13.04
N LYS A 4 3.97 20.83 -11.85
CA LYS A 4 4.42 19.45 -11.63
C LYS A 4 3.80 18.59 -12.73
N SER A 5 4.64 17.93 -13.54
CA SER A 5 4.20 16.99 -14.56
C SER A 5 3.18 16.02 -13.98
N ASP A 6 2.03 15.83 -14.63
CA ASP A 6 1.04 14.84 -14.21
C ASP A 6 1.72 13.48 -14.02
N LYS A 7 1.92 13.07 -12.76
CA LYS A 7 2.50 11.76 -12.46
C LYS A 7 1.51 10.69 -12.93
N LYS A 8 1.90 9.89 -13.92
CA LYS A 8 1.01 8.90 -14.58
C LYS A 8 1.29 7.45 -14.20
N VAL A 9 2.37 7.17 -13.49
CA VAL A 9 2.81 5.79 -13.21
C VAL A 9 2.47 5.39 -11.78
N ILE A 10 1.89 4.19 -11.64
CA ILE A 10 1.78 3.49 -10.36
C ILE A 10 2.88 2.43 -10.33
N ALA A 11 3.78 2.50 -9.36
CA ALA A 11 4.88 1.56 -9.24
C ALA A 11 4.47 0.34 -8.41
N SER A 12 4.90 -0.85 -8.83
CA SER A 12 4.62 -2.10 -8.08
C SER A 12 5.90 -2.63 -7.43
N ILE A 13 5.86 -2.83 -6.12
CA ILE A 13 6.93 -3.46 -5.34
C ILE A 13 6.66 -4.96 -5.28
N VAL A 14 7.48 -5.73 -5.99
CA VAL A 14 7.41 -7.21 -6.00
C VAL A 14 8.64 -7.85 -5.35
N ARG A 15 9.70 -7.07 -5.10
CA ARG A 15 10.94 -7.46 -4.42
C ARG A 15 11.46 -6.27 -3.60
N HIS A 16 12.20 -6.54 -2.52
CA HIS A 16 12.79 -5.47 -1.70
C HIS A 16 13.66 -4.50 -2.48
N LYS A 17 14.43 -4.98 -3.47
CA LYS A 17 15.26 -4.11 -4.35
C LYS A 17 14.47 -3.10 -5.18
N ASP A 18 13.16 -3.29 -5.34
CA ASP A 18 12.32 -2.35 -6.09
C ASP A 18 12.07 -1.07 -5.27
N ILE A 19 12.22 -1.10 -3.95
CA ILE A 19 12.02 0.05 -3.05
C ILE A 19 12.99 1.19 -3.39
N GLU A 20 14.29 0.90 -3.46
CA GLU A 20 15.32 1.88 -3.82
C GLU A 20 15.09 2.48 -5.20
N LYS A 21 14.64 1.64 -6.15
CA LYS A 21 14.32 2.09 -7.51
C LYS A 21 13.14 3.05 -7.51
N VAL A 22 12.09 2.77 -6.74
CA VAL A 22 10.91 3.66 -6.65
C VAL A 22 11.30 5.01 -6.06
N ILE A 23 12.07 5.03 -4.96
CA ILE A 23 12.53 6.28 -4.35
C ILE A 23 13.38 7.09 -5.34
N LYS A 24 14.30 6.43 -6.07
CA LYS A 24 15.14 7.07 -7.09
C LYS A 24 14.32 7.75 -8.21
N TYR A 25 13.17 7.20 -8.58
CA TYR A 25 12.33 7.70 -9.67
C TYR A 25 11.02 8.34 -9.19
N LYS A 26 10.93 8.75 -7.92
CA LYS A 26 9.69 9.23 -7.26
C LYS A 26 9.01 10.42 -7.96
N GLU A 27 9.77 11.24 -8.68
CA GLU A 27 9.22 12.38 -9.43
C GLU A 27 8.24 11.95 -10.53
N ASN A 28 8.37 10.72 -11.05
CA ASN A 28 7.50 10.17 -12.10
C ASN A 28 6.37 9.27 -11.56
N ILE A 29 6.37 8.98 -10.26
CA ILE A 29 5.50 7.97 -9.63
C ILE A 29 4.41 8.66 -8.83
N LYS A 30 3.16 8.35 -9.16
CA LYS A 30 1.99 8.88 -8.45
C LYS A 30 1.75 8.16 -7.13
N SER A 31 1.83 6.83 -7.16
CA SER A 31 1.58 5.97 -6.01
C SER A 31 2.29 4.62 -6.15
N VAL A 32 2.32 3.88 -5.05
CA VAL A 32 3.04 2.62 -4.92
C VAL A 32 2.09 1.50 -4.50
N PHE A 33 2.15 0.39 -5.20
CA PHE A 33 1.47 -0.85 -4.85
C PHE A 33 2.47 -1.82 -4.21
N ILE A 34 2.24 -2.17 -2.95
CA ILE A 34 3.04 -3.17 -2.25
C ILE A 34 2.42 -4.54 -2.48
N LEU A 35 3.12 -5.39 -3.25
CA LEU A 35 2.68 -6.75 -3.59
C LEU A 35 3.50 -7.82 -2.85
N ILE A 36 4.45 -7.42 -2.01
CA ILE A 36 5.19 -8.29 -1.10
C ILE A 36 5.52 -7.52 0.17
N SER A 37 5.21 -8.11 1.34
CA SER A 37 5.64 -7.59 2.64
C SER A 37 5.48 -8.65 3.72
N ASP A 38 5.94 -8.33 4.92
CA ASP A 38 5.65 -9.08 6.13
C ASP A 38 5.18 -8.16 7.24
N PHE A 39 4.59 -8.75 8.27
CA PHE A 39 4.05 -8.03 9.42
C PHE A 39 5.09 -7.17 10.14
N ILE A 40 6.37 -7.57 10.10
CA ILE A 40 7.47 -6.90 10.80
C ILE A 40 7.81 -5.59 10.10
N ASN A 41 7.99 -5.59 8.78
CA ASN A 41 8.50 -4.43 8.04
C ASN A 41 7.44 -3.55 7.38
N ILE A 42 6.19 -4.00 7.25
CA ILE A 42 5.19 -3.28 6.44
C ILE A 42 4.97 -1.84 6.90
N LYS A 43 5.00 -1.59 8.22
CA LYS A 43 4.88 -0.23 8.78
C LYS A 43 6.02 0.67 8.30
N ASP A 44 7.25 0.19 8.39
CA ASP A 44 8.44 0.96 8.06
C ASP A 44 8.52 1.23 6.54
N ILE A 45 8.09 0.26 5.73
CA ILE A 45 8.01 0.44 4.26
C ILE A 45 6.96 1.51 3.90
N VAL A 46 5.79 1.50 4.54
CA VAL A 46 4.76 2.51 4.29
C VAL A 46 5.25 3.88 4.70
N GLN A 47 5.84 4.00 5.90
CA GLN A 47 6.41 5.26 6.38
C GLN A 47 7.49 5.80 5.44
N LEU A 48 8.38 4.93 4.95
CA LEU A 48 9.44 5.31 4.00
C LEU A 48 8.88 5.93 2.71
N PHE A 49 7.78 5.41 2.17
CA PHE A 49 7.15 5.97 0.98
C PHE A 49 6.38 7.26 1.29
N HIS A 50 5.70 7.35 2.43
CA HIS A 50 5.07 8.59 2.90
C HIS A 50 6.08 9.71 3.09
N ASP A 51 7.24 9.43 3.68
CA ASP A 51 8.36 10.37 3.84
C ASP A 51 8.92 10.86 2.48
N ASN A 52 8.56 10.19 1.39
CA ASN A 52 8.91 10.54 0.01
C ASN A 52 7.74 11.07 -0.82
N ASP A 53 6.65 11.47 -0.17
CA ASP A 53 5.43 12.01 -0.82
C ASP A 53 4.79 11.03 -1.82
N LEU A 54 4.80 9.73 -1.49
CA LEU A 54 4.20 8.67 -2.29
C LEU A 54 3.06 7.99 -1.53
N GLU A 55 1.87 7.99 -2.13
CA GLU A 55 0.73 7.21 -1.63
C GLU A 55 1.00 5.70 -1.75
N VAL A 56 0.53 4.93 -0.77
CA VAL A 56 0.80 3.49 -0.64
C VAL A 56 -0.49 2.68 -0.55
N TYR A 57 -0.60 1.70 -1.44
CA TYR A 57 -1.69 0.73 -1.46
C TYR A 57 -1.13 -0.68 -1.29
N ILE A 58 -1.64 -1.43 -0.32
CA ILE A 58 -1.05 -2.73 0.04
C ILE A 58 -1.97 -3.86 -0.39
N HIS A 59 -1.42 -4.87 -1.07
CA HIS A 59 -2.13 -6.14 -1.25
C HIS A 59 -2.16 -6.91 0.07
N VAL A 60 -3.30 -6.89 0.76
CA VAL A 60 -3.38 -7.36 2.15
C VAL A 60 -3.14 -8.86 2.29
N GLU A 61 -3.51 -9.67 1.30
CA GLU A 61 -3.20 -11.10 1.26
C GLU A 61 -1.71 -11.41 1.09
N MET A 62 -0.89 -10.42 0.69
CA MET A 62 0.55 -10.58 0.52
C MET A 62 1.36 -10.13 1.75
N ILE A 63 0.70 -9.75 2.85
CA ILE A 63 1.35 -9.44 4.12
C ILE A 63 1.55 -10.74 4.90
N LYS A 64 2.77 -11.26 4.92
CA LYS A 64 3.09 -12.49 5.65
C LYS A 64 2.97 -12.28 7.16
N GLY A 65 2.36 -13.23 7.86
CA GLY A 65 2.24 -13.21 9.32
C GLY A 65 1.12 -12.32 9.87
N LEU A 66 0.40 -11.58 9.01
CA LEU A 66 -0.77 -10.82 9.43
C LEU A 66 -2.05 -11.63 9.19
N LYS A 67 -2.82 -11.85 10.26
CA LYS A 67 -4.17 -12.40 10.14
C LYS A 67 -5.13 -11.31 9.66
N LEU A 68 -5.88 -11.57 8.59
CA LEU A 68 -6.83 -10.63 7.99
C LEU A 68 -8.23 -10.73 8.62
N ASP A 69 -8.29 -10.55 9.93
CA ASP A 69 -9.53 -10.41 10.69
C ASP A 69 -9.75 -8.95 11.15
N GLU A 70 -10.76 -8.70 11.99
CA GLU A 70 -11.08 -7.37 12.49
C GLU A 70 -9.87 -6.69 13.16
N PHE A 71 -9.06 -7.44 13.90
CA PHE A 71 -7.86 -6.90 14.55
C PHE A 71 -6.76 -6.61 13.53
N GLY A 72 -6.59 -7.47 12.52
CA GLY A 72 -5.69 -7.20 11.42
C GLY A 72 -6.03 -5.91 10.67
N PHE A 73 -7.31 -5.66 10.40
CA PHE A 73 -7.75 -4.42 9.76
C PHE A 73 -7.62 -3.19 10.67
N LYS A 74 -7.83 -3.33 11.99
CA LYS A 74 -7.52 -2.26 12.96
C LYS A 74 -6.02 -1.97 13.02
N TYR A 75 -5.17 -2.98 12.95
CA TYR A 75 -3.72 -2.81 12.86
C TYR A 75 -3.33 -2.04 11.59
N LEU A 76 -3.92 -2.41 10.44
CA LEU A 76 -3.72 -1.67 9.19
C LEU A 76 -4.15 -0.21 9.33
N LYS A 77 -5.34 0.06 9.89
CA LYS A 77 -5.86 1.43 10.02
C LYS A 77 -5.06 2.29 11.00
N ASN A 78 -4.65 1.73 12.14
CA ASN A 78 -4.13 2.52 13.26
C ASN A 78 -2.60 2.54 13.35
N VAL A 79 -1.94 1.50 12.84
CA VAL A 79 -0.49 1.33 12.98
C VAL A 79 0.22 1.48 11.64
N VAL A 80 -0.20 0.71 10.62
CA VAL A 80 0.45 0.73 9.30
C VAL A 80 0.04 1.97 8.49
N LYS A 81 -1.24 2.37 8.60
CA LYS A 81 -1.84 3.56 7.98
C LYS A 81 -1.59 3.69 6.46
N PRO A 82 -1.79 2.64 5.64
CA PRO A 82 -1.70 2.81 4.19
C PRO A 82 -2.83 3.74 3.69
N ASP A 83 -2.62 4.34 2.53
CA ASP A 83 -3.65 5.15 1.85
C ASP A 83 -4.82 4.27 1.40
N GLY A 84 -4.55 3.00 1.10
CA GLY A 84 -5.58 2.01 0.87
C GLY A 84 -5.07 0.58 0.84
N ILE A 85 -6.00 -0.33 0.60
CA ILE A 85 -5.70 -1.75 0.42
C ILE A 85 -6.14 -2.25 -0.95
N ILE A 86 -5.51 -3.33 -1.36
CA ILE A 86 -5.79 -4.08 -2.58
C ILE A 86 -6.18 -5.50 -2.16
N THR A 87 -7.29 -6.01 -2.66
CA THR A 87 -7.78 -7.37 -2.36
C THR A 87 -8.62 -7.91 -3.51
N THR A 88 -8.71 -9.23 -3.63
CA THR A 88 -9.68 -9.90 -4.53
C THR A 88 -10.92 -10.38 -3.78
N LYS A 89 -10.91 -10.37 -2.44
CA LYS A 89 -11.97 -10.97 -1.61
C LYS A 89 -12.98 -9.94 -1.13
N SER A 90 -14.25 -10.14 -1.46
CA SER A 90 -15.35 -9.29 -1.00
C SER A 90 -15.47 -9.21 0.53
N SER A 91 -15.09 -10.27 1.25
CA SER A 91 -15.04 -10.27 2.72
C SER A 91 -14.06 -9.22 3.27
N HIS A 92 -12.87 -9.11 2.67
CA HIS A 92 -11.87 -8.11 3.02
C HIS A 92 -12.30 -6.69 2.61
N VAL A 93 -13.00 -6.54 1.48
CA VAL A 93 -13.60 -5.25 1.09
C VAL A 93 -14.55 -4.74 2.17
N ASN A 94 -15.43 -5.62 2.69
CA ASN A 94 -16.38 -5.25 3.74
C ASN A 94 -15.67 -4.86 5.04
N LEU A 95 -14.65 -5.62 5.44
CA LEU A 95 -13.85 -5.30 6.64
C LEU A 95 -13.10 -3.97 6.51
N ALA A 96 -12.51 -3.70 5.35
CA ALA A 96 -11.81 -2.46 5.07
C ALA A 96 -12.76 -1.25 5.12
N LYS A 97 -13.93 -1.35 4.47
CA LYS A 97 -14.97 -0.31 4.51
C LYS A 97 -15.43 -0.03 5.93
N LYS A 98 -15.68 -1.08 6.73
CA LYS A 98 -16.05 -0.95 8.15
C LYS A 98 -14.97 -0.22 8.97
N ASN A 99 -13.70 -0.36 8.60
CA ASN A 99 -12.56 0.29 9.25
C ASN A 99 -12.16 1.62 8.57
N ASN A 100 -12.97 2.19 7.67
CA ASN A 100 -12.68 3.42 6.93
C ASN A 100 -11.32 3.40 6.22
N ILE A 101 -11.04 2.29 5.53
CA ILE A 101 -9.86 2.11 4.67
C ILE A 101 -10.33 2.13 3.22
N TYR A 102 -9.64 2.89 2.36
CA TYR A 102 -9.90 2.89 0.91
C TYR A 102 -9.57 1.52 0.31
N VAL A 103 -10.37 1.07 -0.66
CA VAL A 103 -10.24 -0.28 -1.21
C VAL A 103 -10.20 -0.25 -2.73
N ILE A 104 -9.17 -0.89 -3.27
CA ILE A 104 -9.09 -1.30 -4.66
C ILE A 104 -9.41 -2.79 -4.71
N GLN A 105 -10.61 -3.13 -5.17
CA GLN A 105 -10.98 -4.53 -5.41
C GLN A 105 -10.48 -4.96 -6.79
N ARG A 106 -9.61 -5.97 -6.83
CA ARG A 106 -9.11 -6.58 -8.07
C ARG A 106 -10.08 -7.67 -8.54
N PHE A 107 -10.23 -7.76 -9.86
CA PHE A 107 -11.02 -8.78 -10.55
C PHE A 107 -10.15 -9.44 -11.63
N PHE A 108 -10.49 -10.68 -11.99
CA PHE A 108 -9.85 -11.45 -13.06
C PHE A 108 -10.92 -11.97 -14.01
#